data_AF-I0BN36-F1
#
_entry.id   AF-I0BN36-F1
#
_cell.length_a   1.000
_cell.length_b   1.000
_cell.length_c   1.000
_cell.angle_alpha   90.00
_cell.angle_beta   90.00
_cell.angle_gamma   90.00
#
_symmetry.space_group_name_H-M   'P 1'
#
loop_
_entity.id
_entity.type
_entity.pdbx_description
1 polymer ?
#
loop_
_entity_poly.entity_id
_entity_poly.type
_entity_poly.pdbx_seq_one_letter_code
_entity_poly.pdbx_strand_id
1 'polypeptide(L)'
;MKLGEPERDGQLSMRFARGGPRRGAGRKGIGETKKISLTLAPATWEELERRCGEAGVSRSELLRSIIEAVLTPEVSAVKGEN
;
A
#
# COMPACT_ATOMS: atom_id res chain seq x y z
N MET A 1 27.08 8.79 14.77
CA MET A 1 27.34 9.02 13.34
C MET A 1 28.79 8.62 13.07
N LYS A 2 29.05 7.68 12.16
CA LYS A 2 30.41 7.40 11.72
C LYS A 2 30.38 7.30 10.19
N LEU A 3 30.97 8.30 9.56
CA LEU A 3 31.10 8.43 8.10
C LEU A 3 32.31 7.58 7.68
N GLY A 4 32.12 6.65 6.75
CA GLY A 4 33.21 5.99 6.04
C GLY A 4 33.31 6.60 4.65
N GLU A 5 34.52 7.02 4.26
CA GLU A 5 34.80 7.68 2.98
C GLU A 5 34.80 6.68 1.79
N PRO A 6 34.54 7.15 0.55
CA PRO A 6 34.38 6.28 -0.61
C PRO A 6 35.69 6.14 -1.39
N GLU A 7 36.04 4.92 -1.80
CA GLU A 7 37.10 4.68 -2.78
C GLU A 7 36.52 4.08 -4.06
N ARG A 8 36.29 4.98 -5.02
CA ARG A 8 36.25 4.83 -6.49
C ARG A 8 35.07 4.05 -7.11
N ASP A 9 34.47 4.75 -8.06
CA ASP A 9 33.42 4.40 -9.02
C ASP A 9 32.02 4.02 -8.49
N GLY A 10 31.30 5.08 -8.13
CA GLY A 10 29.99 5.34 -8.73
C GLY A 10 28.79 4.53 -8.22
N GLN A 11 28.99 3.55 -7.34
CA GLN A 11 27.89 2.79 -6.76
C GLN A 11 27.88 2.94 -5.23
N LEU A 12 27.08 3.89 -4.75
CA LEU A 12 26.61 3.90 -3.37
C LEU A 12 25.87 2.57 -3.12
N SER A 13 26.58 1.57 -2.60
CA SER A 13 25.95 0.37 -2.04
C SER A 13 25.30 0.74 -0.72
N MET A 14 24.19 1.47 -0.80
CA MET A 14 23.31 1.68 0.34
C MET A 14 22.70 0.33 0.72
N ARG A 15 23.24 -0.22 1.80
CA ARG A 15 22.70 -1.38 2.51
C ARG A 15 21.20 -1.18 2.76
N PHE A 16 20.42 -1.98 2.05
CA PHE A 16 19.03 -2.36 2.34
C PHE A 16 18.01 -1.22 2.56
N ALA A 17 17.69 -0.48 1.50
CA ALA A 17 16.36 0.11 1.36
C ALA A 17 15.49 -0.83 0.52
N ARG A 18 14.36 -1.27 1.08
CA ARG A 18 13.42 -2.23 0.48
C ARG A 18 12.81 -1.69 -0.83
N GLY A 19 13.46 -1.95 -1.96
CA GLY A 19 12.90 -1.85 -3.31
C GLY A 19 13.79 -1.12 -4.31
N GLY A 20 13.81 -1.60 -5.55
CA GLY A 20 14.53 -0.98 -6.67
C GLY A 20 13.89 0.33 -7.16
N PRO A 21 14.45 1.02 -8.17
CA PRO A 21 14.14 2.43 -8.52
C PRO A 21 12.75 2.69 -9.15
N ARG A 22 11.78 1.79 -8.99
CA ARG A 22 10.42 1.96 -9.52
C ARG A 22 9.56 2.82 -8.59
N ARG A 23 8.66 3.61 -9.17
CA ARG A 23 7.64 4.36 -8.43
C ARG A 23 6.84 3.39 -7.54
N GLY A 24 6.88 3.58 -6.22
CA GLY A 24 6.23 2.72 -5.23
C GLY A 24 7.15 1.69 -4.54
N ALA A 25 8.45 1.67 -4.86
CA ALA A 25 9.44 1.00 -4.02
C ALA A 25 9.60 1.71 -2.67
N GLY A 26 9.69 0.95 -1.58
CA GLY A 26 9.72 1.51 -0.22
C GLY A 26 8.38 2.00 0.32
N ARG A 27 7.24 1.40 -0.08
CA ARG A 27 5.92 1.70 0.49
C ARG A 27 6.02 1.69 2.03
N LYS A 28 5.56 2.77 2.69
CA LYS A 28 5.61 2.93 4.16
C LYS A 28 5.15 1.63 4.83
N GLY A 29 5.87 1.17 5.85
CA GLY A 29 5.52 -0.02 6.61
C GLY A 29 4.26 0.22 7.44
N ILE A 30 3.09 0.15 6.82
CA ILE A 30 1.78 0.34 7.46
C ILE A 30 1.34 -0.94 8.20
N GLY A 31 1.98 -2.08 7.92
CA GLY A 31 1.69 -3.37 8.54
C GLY A 31 2.34 -4.54 7.79
N GLU A 32 1.89 -5.76 8.08
CA GLU A 32 2.30 -6.97 7.36
C GLU A 32 1.55 -7.08 6.02
N THR A 33 2.26 -7.39 4.93
CA THR A 33 1.64 -7.67 3.63
C THR A 33 1.54 -9.18 3.42
N LYS A 34 0.32 -9.70 3.28
CA LYS A 34 0.06 -11.08 2.85
C LYS A 34 -0.50 -11.08 1.42
N LYS A 35 0.00 -11.98 0.56
CA LYS A 35 -0.53 -12.17 -0.80
C LYS A 35 -1.66 -13.21 -0.73
N ILE A 36 -2.79 -12.88 -1.35
CA ILE A 36 -3.94 -13.79 -1.44
C ILE A 36 -4.36 -13.92 -2.91
N SER A 37 -4.87 -15.08 -3.27
CA SER A 37 -5.54 -15.31 -4.55
C SER A 37 -7.05 -15.15 -4.33
N LEU A 38 -7.72 -14.43 -5.22
CA LEU A 38 -9.17 -14.25 -5.20
C LEU A 38 -9.74 -14.77 -6.51
N THR A 39 -10.81 -15.54 -6.43
CA THR A 39 -11.62 -15.94 -7.59
C THR A 39 -12.97 -15.27 -7.44
N LEU A 40 -13.30 -14.39 -8.37
CA LEU A 40 -14.56 -13.64 -8.43
C LEU A 40 -15.19 -13.83 -9.80
N ALA A 41 -16.50 -13.57 -9.91
CA ALA A 41 -17.17 -13.54 -11.20
C ALA A 41 -16.57 -12.44 -12.11
N PRO A 42 -16.57 -12.61 -13.44
CA PRO A 42 -16.04 -11.60 -14.37
C PRO A 42 -16.63 -10.20 -14.15
N ALA A 43 -17.95 -10.11 -14.00
CA ALA A 43 -18.64 -8.84 -13.74
C ALA A 43 -18.17 -8.14 -12.45
N THR A 44 -17.79 -8.91 -11.42
CA THR A 44 -17.23 -8.35 -10.18
C THR A 44 -15.81 -7.83 -10.40
N TRP A 45 -15.00 -8.49 -11.23
CA TRP A 45 -13.69 -8.00 -11.60
C TRP A 45 -13.77 -6.69 -12.40
N GLU A 46 -14.68 -6.63 -13.38
CA GLU A 46 -14.92 -5.43 -14.18
C GLU A 46 -15.31 -4.24 -13.31
N GLU A 47 -16.25 -4.44 -12.38
CA GLU A 47 -16.66 -3.38 -11.45
C GLU A 47 -15.53 -2.92 -10.52
N LEU A 48 -14.68 -3.85 -10.06
CA LEU A 48 -13.51 -3.52 -9.24
C LEU A 48 -12.50 -2.68 -10.03
N GLU A 49 -12.23 -3.05 -11.28
CA GLU A 49 -11.31 -2.32 -12.16
C GLU A 49 -11.86 -0.93 -12.52
N ARG A 50 -13.16 -0.83 -12.80
CA ARG A 50 -13.84 0.45 -13.03
C ARG A 50 -13.67 1.40 -11.84
N ARG A 51 -13.94 0.93 -10.62
CA ARG A 51 -13.77 1.74 -9.39
C ARG A 51 -12.32 2.15 -9.16
N CYS A 52 -11.36 1.26 -9.42
CA CYS A 52 -9.95 1.60 -9.36
C CYS A 52 -9.59 2.71 -10.36
N GLY A 53 -10.11 2.63 -11.58
CA GLY A 53 -9.92 3.65 -12.62
C GLY A 53 -10.49 5.01 -12.21
N GLU A 54 -11.73 5.04 -11.73
CA GLU A 54 -12.42 6.28 -11.32
C GLU A 54 -11.78 6.97 -10.13
N ALA A 55 -11.35 6.20 -9.13
CA ALA A 55 -10.71 6.73 -7.93
C ALA A 55 -9.19 6.94 -8.10
N GLY A 56 -8.59 6.46 -9.20
CA GLY A 56 -7.13 6.52 -9.42
C GLY A 56 -6.31 5.70 -8.41
N VAL A 57 -6.90 4.66 -7.82
CA VAL A 57 -6.27 3.83 -6.78
C VAL A 57 -5.90 2.45 -7.28
N SER A 58 -4.91 1.82 -6.65
CA SER A 58 -4.55 0.44 -6.95
C SER A 58 -5.58 -0.56 -6.40
N ARG A 59 -5.69 -1.76 -7.02
CA ARG A 59 -6.54 -2.85 -6.54
C ARG A 59 -6.30 -3.20 -5.07
N SER A 60 -5.04 -3.24 -4.64
CA SER A 60 -4.69 -3.56 -3.25
C SER A 60 -5.04 -2.44 -2.28
N GLU A 61 -5.24 -1.21 -2.76
CA GLU A 61 -5.69 -0.09 -1.96
C GLU A 61 -7.20 -0.10 -1.78
N LEU A 62 -7.94 -0.30 -2.88
CA LEU A 62 -9.39 -0.47 -2.84
C LEU A 62 -9.81 -1.69 -2.01
N LEU A 63 -9.14 -2.83 -2.20
CA LEU A 63 -9.43 -4.02 -1.39
C LEU A 63 -9.10 -3.82 0.08
N ARG A 64 -8.02 -3.09 0.40
CA ARG A 64 -7.69 -2.77 1.80
C ARG A 64 -8.79 -1.91 2.43
N SER A 65 -9.24 -0.85 1.76
CA SER A 65 -10.29 0.02 2.31
C SER A 65 -11.61 -0.71 2.51
N ILE A 66 -11.97 -1.64 1.61
CA ILE A 66 -13.17 -2.49 1.77
C ILE A 66 -13.02 -3.39 3.00
N ILE A 67 -11.87 -4.05 3.16
CA ILE A 67 -11.60 -4.95 4.29
C ILE A 67 -11.62 -4.17 5.61
N GLU A 68 -10.96 -3.00 5.66
CA GLU A 68 -10.95 -2.12 6.83
C GLU A 68 -12.37 -1.64 7.16
N ALA A 69 -13.13 -1.14 6.20
CA ALA A 69 -14.50 -0.69 6.44
C ALA A 69 -15.42 -1.78 7.03
N VAL A 70 -15.18 -3.06 6.69
CA VAL A 70 -15.96 -4.19 7.21
C VAL A 70 -15.46 -4.69 8.56
N LEU A 71 -14.14 -4.76 8.76
CA LEU A 71 -13.54 -5.36 9.97
C LEU A 71 -13.26 -4.36 11.09
N THR A 72 -13.16 -3.07 10.76
CA THR A 72 -13.03 -1.98 11.73
C THR A 72 -14.24 -1.07 11.59
N PRO A 73 -15.42 -1.48 12.12
CA PRO A 73 -16.51 -0.54 12.28
C PRO A 73 -16.02 0.55 13.22
N GLU A 74 -15.87 1.79 12.72
CA GLU A 74 -15.53 2.89 13.60
C GLU A 74 -16.57 2.99 14.70
N VAL A 75 -16.08 3.10 15.94
CA VAL A 75 -16.84 3.46 17.12
C VAL A 75 -17.57 4.76 16.80
N SER A 76 -18.85 4.64 16.47
CA SER A 76 -19.79 5.75 16.46
C SER A 76 -20.01 6.17 17.91
N ALA A 77 -19.08 6.94 18.48
CA ALA A 77 -19.31 7.63 19.74
C ALA A 77 -18.56 8.97 19.73
N VAL A 78 -19.36 10.02 19.88
CA VAL A 78 -19.01 11.40 20.25
C VAL A 78 -18.48 12.31 19.13
N LYS A 79 -19.42 12.76 18.28
CA LYS A 79 -19.63 14.20 18.10
C LYS A 79 -21.10 14.53 18.35
N GLY A 80 -21.47 14.49 19.64
CA GLY A 80 -22.60 15.23 20.18
C GLY A 80 -22.04 16.39 20.99
N GLU A 81 -22.49 17.59 20.63
CA GLU A 81 -22.72 18.75 21.52
C GLU A 81 -21.56 19.27 22.37
N ASN A 82 -21.04 20.45 21.99
CA ASN A 82 -21.30 21.69 22.73
C ASN A 82 -21.04 22.91 21.83
#